data_AF-A0A016VGC5-F1
#
_entry.id   AF-A0A016VGC5-F1
#
_cell.length_a   1.000
_cell.length_b   1.000
_cell.length_c   1.000
_cell.angle_alpha   90.00
_cell.angle_beta   90.00
_cell.angle_gamma   90.00
#
_symmetry.space_group_name_H-M   'P 1'
#
loop_
_entity.id
_entity.type
_entity.pdbx_description
1 polymer ?
#
loop_
_entity_poly.entity_id
_entity_poly.type
_entity_poly.pdbx_seq_one_letter_code
_entity_poly.pdbx_strand_id
1 'polypeptide(L)'
;MSGPTLKRLGGAPPDKSAARKPKLEPAQPAVIEPADFYKMEDEIARSTTHAELEKTFLRESSALRAVLQKFIEGSKEPCSSEVLLNIARMRRCSRLAHYATAQLRAETTSRLEQVEAKYLHLQNSSSEIQHLQKEINRCLQFSAGDEDIDLIPLDEFYASAPEGVSRPEMTKNNEHEQRLARLTWEIAQRKALVDTLTEQEGRRNVLISSINGKEQRLKSLRSKISLLMTAAKPVQEALGVGNASASSAEQRSLFSLLPHDLSVLYVQAEAYRDIMEGAYVYCQTPERHSDTSMQVVIRGDANEALRLRRRQKEEAEEKEGSDDDDGSDNEGRHSVVSDRLELNKKTVTQPHPIYLKIDIGCQDDVKVALKLYYLPELRVTCMKYKVTGKLPTHG
;
A
#
# COMPACT_ATOMS: atom_id res chain seq x y z
N MET A 1 31.02 34.59 23.04
CA MET A 1 32.45 34.22 23.16
C MET A 1 33.24 35.36 22.53
N SER A 2 33.64 36.37 23.31
CA SER A 2 34.92 36.43 24.05
C SER A 2 36.11 36.12 23.14
N GLY A 3 37.01 37.04 22.80
CA GLY A 3 37.14 38.42 23.24
C GLY A 3 38.17 39.22 22.41
N PRO A 4 38.29 40.53 22.67
CA PRO A 4 39.01 41.51 21.86
C PRO A 4 40.37 41.92 22.47
N THR A 5 41.34 42.31 21.65
CA THR A 5 42.64 42.80 22.14
C THR A 5 42.59 44.30 22.44
N LEU A 6 42.86 44.63 23.70
CA LEU A 6 42.80 45.94 24.33
C LEU A 6 44.05 46.81 24.12
N LYS A 7 43.78 48.12 24.09
CA LYS A 7 44.67 49.28 24.23
C LYS A 7 45.75 49.16 25.32
N ARG A 8 46.85 49.91 25.16
CA ARG A 8 47.37 50.72 26.28
C ARG A 8 47.97 52.06 25.85
N LEU A 9 47.53 53.07 26.60
CA LEU A 9 47.96 54.47 26.63
C LEU A 9 49.13 54.64 27.63
N GLY A 10 49.97 55.64 27.37
CA GLY A 10 50.36 56.64 28.37
C GLY A 10 51.68 56.44 29.13
N GLY A 11 52.57 57.44 29.01
CA GLY A 11 53.65 57.71 29.97
C GLY A 11 54.77 58.62 29.43
N ALA A 12 54.82 59.86 29.89
CA ALA A 12 55.96 60.79 29.84
C ALA A 12 56.22 61.30 31.28
N PRO A 13 57.31 62.03 31.64
CA PRO A 13 58.69 62.17 31.10
C PRO A 13 59.77 61.95 32.22
N PRO A 14 61.02 62.41 32.08
CA PRO A 14 61.36 63.56 32.92
C PRO A 14 62.14 64.70 32.23
N ASP A 15 61.97 65.82 32.90
CA ASP A 15 62.40 67.18 32.69
C ASP A 15 63.92 67.39 32.91
N LYS A 16 64.58 68.12 32.00
CA LYS A 16 65.80 68.88 32.30
C LYS A 16 65.71 70.24 31.64
N SER A 17 65.15 71.17 32.40
CA SER A 17 65.30 72.61 32.30
C SER A 17 66.75 73.05 32.05
N ALA A 18 66.99 73.80 30.98
CA ALA A 18 68.05 74.79 30.92
C ALA A 18 67.51 76.04 30.23
N ALA A 19 67.05 76.98 31.05
CA ALA A 19 66.55 78.27 30.64
C ALA A 19 67.65 79.09 29.94
N ARG A 20 67.46 79.42 28.66
CA ARG A 20 68.19 80.48 27.98
C ARG A 20 67.20 81.56 27.57
N LYS A 21 67.33 82.75 28.17
CA LYS A 21 66.50 83.94 27.93
C LYS A 21 66.49 84.30 26.43
N PRO A 22 65.36 84.80 25.89
CA PRO A 22 65.20 85.06 24.47
C PRO A 22 65.94 86.33 24.04
N LYS A 23 66.67 86.24 22.92
CA LYS A 23 67.07 87.42 22.14
C LYS A 23 65.86 87.84 21.30
N LEU A 24 65.39 89.06 21.49
CA LEU A 24 64.48 89.71 20.53
C LEU A 24 65.26 89.93 19.23
N GLU A 25 64.90 89.19 18.18
CA GLU A 25 65.19 89.55 16.79
C GLU A 25 63.90 90.03 16.11
N PRO A 26 63.98 91.01 15.19
CA PRO A 26 62.82 91.65 14.58
C PRO A 26 62.02 90.66 13.72
N ALA A 27 60.69 90.69 13.88
CA ALA A 27 59.75 89.81 13.18
C ALA A 27 59.92 89.87 11.66
N GLN A 28 60.36 88.76 11.07
CA GLN A 28 60.25 88.51 9.64
C GLN A 28 58.86 87.92 9.34
N PRO A 29 58.17 88.35 8.26
CA PRO A 29 56.84 87.84 7.94
C PRO A 29 56.89 86.34 7.64
N ALA A 30 56.05 85.57 8.34
CA ALA A 30 55.98 84.12 8.19
C ALA A 30 55.62 83.73 6.74
N VAL A 31 56.48 82.92 6.11
CA VAL A 31 56.20 82.34 4.80
C VAL A 31 55.12 81.28 4.98
N ILE A 32 53.92 81.54 4.46
CA ILE A 32 52.80 80.61 4.50
C ILE A 32 53.09 79.50 3.49
N GLU A 33 53.12 78.24 3.94
CA GLU A 33 53.25 77.08 3.07
C GLU A 33 52.05 77.00 2.10
N PRO A 34 52.27 76.70 0.81
CA PRO A 34 51.19 76.68 -0.19
C PRO A 34 50.00 75.80 0.22
N ALA A 35 50.26 74.65 0.86
CA ALA A 35 49.21 73.76 1.34
C ALA A 35 48.32 74.39 2.41
N ASP A 36 48.88 75.21 3.30
CA ASP A 36 48.14 75.89 4.36
C ASP A 36 47.40 77.12 3.84
N PHE A 37 47.94 77.77 2.80
CA PHE A 37 47.21 78.80 2.05
C PHE A 37 45.96 78.23 1.37
N TYR A 38 46.07 77.08 0.69
CA TYR A 38 44.92 76.45 0.04
C TYR A 38 43.88 75.95 1.05
N LYS A 39 44.29 75.42 2.22
CA LYS A 39 43.35 75.08 3.30
C LYS A 39 42.62 76.31 3.83
N MET A 40 43.33 77.42 3.98
CA MET A 40 42.72 78.68 4.41
C MET A 40 41.74 79.22 3.36
N GLU A 41 42.07 79.14 2.06
CA GLU A 41 41.13 79.50 0.99
C GLU A 41 39.92 78.57 0.94
N ASP A 42 40.10 77.28 1.16
CA ASP A 42 39.04 76.29 1.30
C ASP A 42 38.09 76.62 2.44
N GLU A 43 38.65 76.95 3.59
CA GLU A 43 37.89 77.29 4.79
C GLU A 43 37.11 78.59 4.59
N ILE A 44 37.74 79.61 3.98
CA ILE A 44 37.07 80.85 3.57
C ILE A 44 35.95 80.57 2.57
N ALA A 45 36.18 79.71 1.57
CA ALA A 45 35.16 79.37 0.58
C ALA A 45 33.98 78.58 1.18
N ARG A 46 34.22 77.77 2.22
CA ARG A 46 33.17 77.03 2.94
C ARG A 46 32.42 77.91 3.94
N SER A 47 33.10 78.86 4.58
CA SER A 47 32.49 79.74 5.58
C SER A 47 31.73 80.90 4.97
N THR A 48 32.15 81.37 3.79
CA THR A 48 31.52 82.52 3.12
C THR A 48 30.35 82.05 2.27
N THR A 49 29.16 82.54 2.59
CA THR A 49 27.97 82.17 1.82
C THR A 49 27.97 82.83 0.43
N HIS A 50 27.29 82.21 -0.54
CA HIS A 50 27.11 82.81 -1.86
C HIS A 50 26.47 84.21 -1.79
N ALA A 51 25.56 84.44 -0.84
CA ALA A 51 24.93 85.74 -0.60
C ALA A 51 25.93 86.80 -0.11
N GLU A 52 26.90 86.42 0.73
CA GLU A 52 27.96 87.32 1.20
C GLU A 52 28.97 87.64 0.11
N LEU A 53 29.34 86.66 -0.71
CA LEU A 53 30.19 86.85 -1.90
C LEU A 53 29.51 87.75 -2.93
N GLU A 54 28.21 87.60 -3.14
CA GLU A 54 27.41 88.46 -4.01
C GLU A 54 27.36 89.90 -3.47
N LYS A 55 27.05 90.08 -2.18
CA LYS A 55 27.00 91.39 -1.53
C LYS A 55 28.34 92.12 -1.61
N THR A 56 29.44 91.41 -1.37
CA THR A 56 30.79 91.98 -1.49
C THR A 56 31.13 92.32 -2.94
N PHE A 57 30.85 91.44 -3.90
CA PHE A 57 31.06 91.71 -5.32
C PHE A 57 30.26 92.94 -5.81
N LEU A 58 28.99 93.06 -5.42
CA LEU A 58 28.15 94.20 -5.77
C LEU A 58 28.67 95.50 -5.17
N ARG A 59 29.16 95.47 -3.92
CA ARG A 59 29.78 96.64 -3.27
C ARG A 59 31.02 97.10 -4.04
N GLU A 60 31.98 96.20 -4.30
CA GLU A 60 33.21 96.58 -5.02
C GLU A 60 32.92 96.98 -6.48
N SER A 61 31.94 96.35 -7.14
CA SER A 61 31.46 96.73 -8.49
C SER A 61 30.83 98.11 -8.53
N SER A 62 30.05 98.47 -7.52
CA SER A 62 29.45 99.81 -7.41
C SER A 62 30.51 100.89 -7.20
N ALA A 63 31.52 100.62 -6.38
CA ALA A 63 32.66 101.50 -6.16
C ALA A 63 33.49 101.68 -7.45
N LEU A 64 33.76 100.59 -8.18
CA LEU A 64 34.42 100.65 -9.49
C LEU A 64 33.62 101.47 -10.51
N ARG A 65 32.31 101.24 -10.59
CA ARG A 65 31.41 102.01 -11.48
C ARG A 65 31.43 103.50 -11.16
N ALA A 66 31.40 103.89 -9.89
CA ALA A 66 31.46 105.28 -9.48
C ALA A 66 32.78 105.96 -9.88
N VAL A 67 33.91 105.26 -9.80
CA VAL A 67 35.21 105.79 -10.23
C VAL A 67 35.30 105.91 -11.76
N LEU A 68 34.83 104.89 -12.49
CA LEU A 68 34.78 104.93 -13.96
C LEU A 68 33.88 106.05 -14.47
N GLN A 69 32.75 106.31 -13.82
CA GLN A 69 31.84 107.40 -14.16
C GLN A 69 32.53 108.77 -14.03
N LYS A 70 33.27 109.01 -12.94
CA LYS A 70 34.06 110.24 -12.75
C LYS A 70 35.17 110.42 -13.79
N PHE A 71 35.75 109.31 -14.25
CA PHE A 71 36.75 109.32 -15.32
C PHE A 71 36.12 109.70 -16.68
N ILE A 72 34.94 109.15 -17.00
CA ILE A 72 34.16 109.50 -18.20
C ILE A 72 33.76 110.99 -18.20
N GLU A 73 33.44 111.54 -17.03
CA GLU A 73 33.07 112.95 -16.83
C GLU A 73 34.26 113.94 -16.93
N GLY A 74 35.47 113.46 -17.26
CA GLY A 74 36.61 114.31 -17.62
C GLY A 74 37.70 114.45 -16.57
N SER A 75 37.65 113.72 -15.45
CA SER A 75 38.72 113.65 -14.47
C SER A 75 39.96 112.92 -15.04
N LYS A 76 41.14 113.55 -14.98
CA LYS A 76 42.43 112.97 -15.45
C LYS A 76 43.27 112.36 -14.32
N GLU A 77 42.64 111.89 -13.24
CA GLU A 77 43.39 111.21 -12.18
C GLU A 77 43.93 109.85 -12.67
N PRO A 78 45.20 109.50 -12.38
CA PRO A 78 45.74 108.19 -12.73
C PRO A 78 44.97 107.10 -12.00
N CYS A 79 44.85 105.93 -12.64
CA CYS A 79 44.19 104.75 -12.06
C CYS A 79 44.70 104.49 -10.63
N SER A 80 43.84 104.75 -9.62
CA SER A 80 44.27 104.66 -8.23
C SER A 80 44.51 103.21 -7.82
N SER A 81 45.38 102.99 -6.84
CA SER A 81 45.61 101.66 -6.25
C SER A 81 44.29 101.01 -5.76
N GLU A 82 43.29 101.81 -5.38
CA GLU A 82 41.98 101.34 -4.93
C GLU A 82 41.15 100.72 -6.05
N VAL A 83 41.24 101.22 -7.29
CA VAL A 83 40.55 100.64 -8.46
C VAL A 83 41.07 99.24 -8.75
N LEU A 84 42.40 99.07 -8.73
CA LEU A 84 43.05 97.78 -8.89
C LEU A 84 42.67 96.81 -7.75
N LEU A 85 42.57 97.32 -6.52
CA LEU A 85 42.15 96.55 -5.36
C LEU A 85 40.68 96.08 -5.47
N ASN A 86 39.77 96.93 -5.95
CA ASN A 86 38.37 96.57 -6.19
C ASN A 86 38.27 95.45 -7.25
N ILE A 87 39.02 95.56 -8.36
CA ILE A 87 39.07 94.53 -9.40
C ILE A 87 39.64 93.21 -8.85
N ALA A 88 40.71 93.28 -8.05
CA ALA A 88 41.31 92.10 -7.42
C ALA A 88 40.34 91.42 -6.44
N ARG A 89 39.60 92.19 -5.64
CA ARG A 89 38.56 91.69 -4.72
C ARG A 89 37.39 91.06 -5.47
N MET A 90 36.92 91.68 -6.55
CA MET A 90 35.87 91.11 -7.41
C MET A 90 36.32 89.77 -8.02
N ARG A 91 37.53 89.70 -8.58
CA ARG A 91 38.12 88.45 -9.10
C ARG A 91 38.22 87.37 -8.02
N ARG A 92 38.62 87.75 -6.80
CA ARG A 92 38.66 86.84 -5.65
C ARG A 92 37.26 86.33 -5.30
N CYS A 93 36.24 87.19 -5.26
CA CYS A 93 34.86 86.78 -5.00
C CYS A 93 34.35 85.79 -6.06
N SER A 94 34.61 86.04 -7.35
CA SER A 94 34.25 85.12 -8.43
C SER A 94 34.97 83.78 -8.29
N ARG A 95 36.28 83.77 -7.99
CA ARG A 95 37.04 82.54 -7.76
C ARG A 95 36.46 81.72 -6.59
N LEU A 96 36.20 82.37 -5.46
CA LEU A 96 35.63 81.73 -4.29
C LEU A 96 34.24 81.16 -4.58
N ALA A 97 33.39 81.89 -5.31
CA ALA A 97 32.07 81.41 -5.71
C ALA A 97 32.14 80.19 -6.64
N HIS A 98 33.01 80.21 -7.66
CA HIS A 98 33.21 79.05 -8.53
C HIS A 98 33.74 77.84 -7.77
N TYR A 99 34.67 78.07 -6.84
CA TYR A 99 35.25 77.03 -6.02
C TYR A 99 34.22 76.39 -5.07
N ALA A 100 33.47 77.21 -4.32
CA ALA A 100 32.39 76.75 -3.45
C ALA A 100 31.32 75.97 -4.24
N THR A 101 30.95 76.45 -5.43
CA THR A 101 30.02 75.73 -6.32
C THR A 101 30.56 74.37 -6.76
N ALA A 102 31.85 74.28 -7.10
CA ALA A 102 32.48 73.03 -7.49
C ALA A 102 32.49 72.03 -6.33
N GLN A 103 32.79 72.48 -5.11
CA GLN A 103 32.76 71.66 -3.90
C GLN A 103 31.35 71.16 -3.57
N LEU A 104 30.34 72.03 -3.63
CA LEU A 104 28.93 71.64 -3.41
C LEU A 104 28.48 70.60 -4.44
N ARG A 105 28.87 70.75 -5.71
CA ARG A 105 28.59 69.74 -6.75
C ARG A 105 29.27 68.42 -6.45
N ALA A 106 30.55 68.43 -6.07
CA ALA A 106 31.28 67.22 -5.73
C ALA A 106 30.65 66.49 -4.52
N GLU A 107 30.25 67.22 -3.48
CA GLU A 107 29.54 66.65 -2.33
C GLU A 107 28.18 66.07 -2.75
N THR A 108 27.42 66.81 -3.56
CA THR A 108 26.10 66.35 -4.05
C THR A 108 26.23 65.06 -4.86
N THR A 109 27.22 64.99 -5.78
CA THR A 109 27.50 63.78 -6.56
C THR A 109 27.89 62.62 -5.65
N SER A 110 28.76 62.84 -4.65
CA SER A 110 29.15 61.80 -3.70
C SER A 110 27.96 61.28 -2.87
N ARG A 111 27.02 62.15 -2.48
CA ARG A 111 25.78 61.75 -1.80
C ARG A 111 24.85 60.98 -2.73
N LEU A 112 24.73 61.42 -3.99
CA LEU A 112 23.94 60.74 -5.00
C LEU A 112 24.45 59.32 -5.26
N GLU A 113 25.77 59.13 -5.42
CA GLU A 113 26.40 57.81 -5.58
C GLU A 113 26.07 56.87 -4.40
N GLN A 114 26.07 57.38 -3.16
CA GLN A 114 25.67 56.60 -1.98
C GLN A 114 24.19 56.21 -2.00
N VAL A 115 23.31 57.08 -2.50
CA VAL A 115 21.87 56.80 -2.65
C VAL A 115 21.64 55.79 -3.77
N GLU A 116 22.30 55.94 -4.90
CA GLU A 116 22.22 55.01 -6.04
C GLU A 116 22.70 53.61 -5.65
N ALA A 117 23.81 53.50 -4.91
CA ALA A 117 24.29 52.23 -4.39
C ALA A 117 23.28 51.54 -3.47
N LYS A 118 22.62 52.31 -2.58
CA LYS A 118 21.55 51.78 -1.71
C LYS A 118 20.31 51.40 -2.50
N TYR A 119 19.94 52.18 -3.51
CA TYR A 119 18.80 51.91 -4.37
C TYR A 119 18.99 50.62 -5.17
N LEU A 120 20.19 50.40 -5.71
CA LEU A 120 20.55 49.15 -6.39
C LEU A 120 20.47 47.96 -5.43
N HIS A 121 20.96 48.11 -4.20
CA HIS A 121 20.83 47.06 -3.19
C HIS A 121 19.37 46.73 -2.88
N LEU A 122 18.52 47.75 -2.70
CA LEU A 122 17.09 47.58 -2.48
C LEU A 122 16.40 46.88 -3.67
N GLN A 123 16.76 47.23 -4.91
CA GLN A 123 16.22 46.59 -6.11
C GLN A 123 16.62 45.11 -6.20
N ASN A 124 17.87 44.78 -5.86
CA ASN A 124 18.35 43.40 -5.80
C ASN A 124 17.57 42.59 -4.75
N SER A 125 17.45 43.10 -3.52
CA SER A 125 16.68 42.45 -2.46
C SER A 125 15.20 42.31 -2.81
N SER A 126 14.59 43.31 -3.42
CA SER A 126 13.19 43.22 -3.87
C SER A 126 13.00 42.13 -4.93
N SER A 127 13.96 42.00 -5.85
CA SER A 127 13.91 40.95 -6.88
C SER A 127 14.08 39.56 -6.27
N GLU A 128 14.96 39.43 -5.27
CA GLU A 128 15.15 38.18 -4.51
C GLU A 128 13.89 37.79 -3.75
N ILE A 129 13.27 38.73 -3.03
CA ILE A 129 11.99 38.50 -2.33
C ILE A 129 10.91 38.03 -3.30
N GLN A 130 10.79 38.69 -4.47
CA GLN A 130 9.82 38.28 -5.49
C GLN A 130 10.10 36.88 -6.03
N HIS A 131 11.38 36.53 -6.24
CA HIS A 131 11.75 35.18 -6.66
C HIS A 131 11.38 34.14 -5.60
N LEU A 132 11.71 34.39 -4.33
CA LEU A 132 11.37 33.52 -3.21
C LEU A 132 9.85 33.36 -3.04
N GLN A 133 9.08 34.44 -3.18
CA GLN A 133 7.62 34.39 -3.14
C GLN A 133 7.04 33.54 -4.29
N LYS A 134 7.60 33.66 -5.50
CA LYS A 134 7.21 32.79 -6.62
C LYS A 134 7.51 31.32 -6.33
N GLU A 135 8.67 31.03 -5.74
CA GLU A 135 9.04 29.68 -5.31
C GLU A 135 8.08 29.13 -4.27
N ILE A 136 7.80 29.91 -3.22
CA ILE A 136 6.85 29.54 -2.16
C ILE A 136 5.48 29.24 -2.76
N ASN A 137 4.96 30.11 -3.63
CA ASN A 137 3.67 29.90 -4.27
C ASN A 137 3.66 28.63 -5.14
N ARG A 138 4.75 28.35 -5.86
CA ARG A 138 4.90 27.11 -6.63
C ARG A 138 4.89 25.89 -5.70
N CYS A 139 5.59 25.94 -4.58
CA CYS A 139 5.60 24.86 -3.59
C CYS A 139 4.23 24.68 -2.92
N LEU A 140 3.49 25.75 -2.63
CA LEU A 140 2.16 25.69 -2.04
C LEU A 140 1.09 25.20 -3.03
N GLN A 141 1.29 25.43 -4.33
CA GLN A 141 0.43 24.90 -5.39
C GLN A 141 0.72 23.42 -5.70
N PHE A 142 1.74 22.83 -5.07
CA PHE A 142 1.99 21.41 -5.22
C PHE A 142 0.83 20.61 -4.63
N SER A 143 0.13 19.87 -5.50
CA SER A 143 -0.84 18.86 -5.12
C SER A 143 -0.36 17.52 -5.63
N ALA A 144 -0.21 16.55 -4.73
CA ALA A 144 0.22 15.19 -5.08
C ALA A 144 -0.93 14.33 -5.63
N GLY A 145 -2.16 14.85 -5.68
CA GLY A 145 -3.36 14.13 -6.15
C GLY A 145 -3.83 13.02 -5.20
N ASP A 146 -3.27 12.94 -4.00
CA ASP A 146 -3.62 11.98 -2.95
C ASP A 146 -4.75 12.46 -2.03
N GLU A 147 -5.10 13.75 -2.11
CA GLU A 147 -6.19 14.42 -1.38
C GLU A 147 -7.57 13.78 -1.63
N ASP A 148 -7.80 13.29 -2.85
CA ASP A 148 -9.09 12.73 -3.28
C ASP A 148 -9.21 11.20 -3.04
N ILE A 149 -8.24 10.59 -2.37
CA ILE A 149 -8.28 9.15 -2.08
C ILE A 149 -9.28 8.89 -0.95
N ASP A 150 -10.36 8.18 -1.27
CA ASP A 150 -11.30 7.69 -0.28
C ASP A 150 -10.60 6.68 0.65
N LEU A 151 -10.49 7.07 1.92
CA LEU A 151 -9.88 6.27 2.96
C LEU A 151 -10.93 5.70 3.93
N ILE A 152 -10.65 4.53 4.49
CA ILE A 152 -11.48 3.86 5.52
C ILE A 152 -11.76 4.83 6.67
N PRO A 153 -13.01 4.97 7.14
CA PRO A 153 -13.37 5.84 8.25
C PRO A 153 -12.51 5.59 9.49
N LEU A 154 -12.26 6.64 10.27
CA LEU A 154 -11.37 6.55 11.45
C LEU A 154 -11.80 5.49 12.45
N ASP A 155 -13.10 5.38 12.70
CA ASP A 155 -13.67 4.42 13.66
C ASP A 155 -13.40 2.98 13.22
N GLU A 156 -13.58 2.70 11.93
CA GLU A 156 -13.34 1.38 11.34
C GLU A 156 -11.84 1.07 11.25
N PHE A 157 -11.01 2.07 10.98
CA PHE A 157 -9.56 1.93 10.98
C PHE A 157 -9.05 1.51 12.36
N TYR A 158 -9.43 2.22 13.44
CA TYR A 158 -8.97 1.86 14.78
C TYR A 158 -9.60 0.57 15.32
N ALA A 159 -10.74 0.13 14.79
CA ALA A 159 -11.35 -1.14 15.15
C ALA A 159 -10.72 -2.35 14.42
N SER A 160 -10.31 -2.18 13.16
CA SER A 160 -9.85 -3.29 12.31
C SER A 160 -8.32 -3.38 12.17
N ALA A 161 -7.61 -2.26 12.29
CA ALA A 161 -6.17 -2.24 12.06
C ALA A 161 -5.39 -2.79 13.28
N PRO A 162 -4.39 -3.67 13.06
CA PRO A 162 -3.51 -4.17 14.12
C PRO A 162 -2.82 -3.03 14.88
N GLU A 163 -2.61 -3.20 16.18
CA GLU A 163 -1.96 -2.19 17.05
C GLU A 163 -0.59 -1.74 16.55
N GLY A 164 0.17 -2.63 15.91
CA GLY A 164 1.47 -2.30 15.31
C GLY A 164 1.41 -1.30 14.14
N VAL A 165 0.26 -1.19 13.48
CA VAL A 165 0.00 -0.24 12.38
C VAL A 165 -0.82 0.95 12.89
N SER A 166 -1.86 0.72 13.68
CA SER A 166 -2.79 1.76 14.13
C SER A 166 -2.17 2.74 15.12
N ARG A 167 -1.23 2.29 15.96
CA ARG A 167 -0.40 3.11 16.88
C ARG A 167 -1.15 4.33 17.49
N PRO A 168 -2.25 4.10 18.22
CA PRO A 168 -3.17 5.15 18.63
C PRO A 168 -2.54 6.25 19.49
N GLU A 169 -1.45 5.96 20.21
CA GLU A 169 -0.69 6.94 21.00
C GLU A 169 -0.06 8.07 20.15
N MET A 170 0.35 7.75 18.91
CA MET A 170 1.01 8.70 18.01
C MET A 170 0.02 9.23 16.97
N THR A 171 -0.82 8.36 16.41
CA THR A 171 -1.75 8.73 15.32
C THR A 171 -2.94 9.56 15.79
N LYS A 172 -3.34 9.52 17.06
CA LYS A 172 -4.41 10.41 17.56
C LYS A 172 -3.96 11.85 17.75
N ASN A 173 -2.66 12.06 17.93
CA ASN A 173 -2.07 13.37 18.20
C ASN A 173 -1.48 14.01 16.94
N ASN A 174 -1.28 13.25 15.86
CA ASN A 174 -0.66 13.70 14.63
C ASN A 174 -1.45 13.22 13.40
N GLU A 175 -2.14 14.16 12.72
CA GLU A 175 -2.96 13.89 11.53
C GLU A 175 -2.15 13.28 10.36
N HIS A 176 -0.89 13.70 10.20
CA HIS A 176 -0.05 13.17 9.13
C HIS A 176 0.29 11.70 9.36
N GLU A 177 0.71 11.35 10.58
CA GLU A 177 0.98 9.97 10.95
C GLU A 177 -0.28 9.11 10.91
N GLN A 178 -1.43 9.67 11.28
CA GLN A 178 -2.73 9.01 11.12
C GLN A 178 -3.03 8.66 9.67
N ARG A 179 -2.85 9.61 8.74
CA ARG A 179 -3.08 9.39 7.31
C ARG A 179 -2.13 8.34 6.74
N LEU A 180 -0.84 8.37 7.12
CA LEU A 180 0.14 7.36 6.71
C LEU A 180 -0.21 5.97 7.23
N ALA A 181 -0.63 5.85 8.49
CA ALA A 181 -1.03 4.59 9.08
C ALA A 181 -2.26 4.00 8.39
N ARG A 182 -3.26 4.84 8.08
CA ARG A 182 -4.46 4.45 7.30
C ARG A 182 -4.10 3.96 5.90
N LEU A 183 -3.27 4.71 5.18
CA LEU A 183 -2.79 4.32 3.84
C LEU A 183 -2.04 2.99 3.87
N THR A 184 -1.18 2.80 4.87
CA THR A 184 -0.40 1.56 5.03
C THR A 184 -1.32 0.37 5.27
N TRP A 185 -2.33 0.54 6.13
CA TRP A 185 -3.31 -0.50 6.42
C TRP A 185 -4.14 -0.86 5.18
N GLU A 186 -4.64 0.14 4.46
CA GLU A 186 -5.40 -0.08 3.24
C GLU A 186 -4.59 -0.77 2.14
N ILE A 187 -3.31 -0.41 1.98
CA ILE A 187 -2.44 -1.11 1.03
C ILE A 187 -2.31 -2.58 1.41
N ALA A 188 -2.12 -2.89 2.70
CA ALA A 188 -2.05 -4.26 3.18
C ALA A 188 -3.37 -5.02 2.94
N GLN A 189 -4.51 -4.39 3.22
CA GLN A 189 -5.83 -4.97 2.95
C GLN A 189 -6.08 -5.20 1.46
N ARG A 190 -5.80 -4.22 0.60
CA ARG A 190 -5.96 -4.35 -0.86
C ARG A 190 -5.07 -5.47 -1.41
N LYS A 191 -3.84 -5.62 -0.91
CA LYS A 191 -2.96 -6.75 -1.27
C LYS A 191 -3.55 -8.09 -0.86
N ALA A 192 -3.99 -8.23 0.38
CA ALA A 192 -4.62 -9.47 0.85
C ALA A 192 -5.89 -9.82 0.04
N LEU A 193 -6.70 -8.81 -0.31
CA LEU A 193 -7.88 -9.02 -1.17
C LEU A 193 -7.50 -9.46 -2.58
N VAL A 194 -6.44 -8.90 -3.16
CA VAL A 194 -5.93 -9.35 -4.47
C VAL A 194 -5.41 -10.79 -4.38
N ASP A 195 -4.65 -11.13 -3.34
CA ASP A 195 -4.12 -12.49 -3.16
C ASP A 195 -5.26 -13.50 -3.05
N THR A 196 -6.26 -13.25 -2.21
CA THR A 196 -7.45 -14.10 -2.08
C THR A 196 -8.25 -14.19 -3.38
N LEU A 197 -8.40 -13.09 -4.13
CA LEU A 197 -9.03 -13.10 -5.44
C LEU A 197 -8.28 -14.04 -6.40
N THR A 198 -6.96 -13.88 -6.51
CA THR A 198 -6.15 -14.72 -7.42
C THR A 198 -6.21 -16.21 -7.06
N GLU A 199 -6.23 -16.54 -5.77
CA GLU A 199 -6.39 -17.91 -5.30
C GLU A 199 -7.76 -18.49 -5.71
N GLN A 200 -8.83 -17.73 -5.47
CA GLN A 200 -10.19 -18.16 -5.82
C GLN A 200 -10.37 -18.30 -7.34
N GLU A 201 -9.75 -17.42 -8.13
CA GLU A 201 -9.74 -17.55 -9.58
C GLU A 201 -8.97 -18.80 -10.04
N GLY A 202 -7.85 -19.12 -9.39
CA GLY A 202 -7.13 -20.38 -9.60
C GLY A 202 -8.02 -21.59 -9.36
N ARG A 203 -8.68 -21.66 -8.19
CA ARG A 203 -9.62 -22.73 -7.83
C ARG A 203 -10.78 -22.84 -8.82
N ARG A 204 -11.37 -21.71 -9.19
CA ARG A 204 -12.43 -21.62 -10.22
C ARG A 204 -11.97 -22.27 -11.52
N ASN A 205 -10.77 -21.93 -12.00
CA ASN A 205 -10.24 -22.45 -13.26
C ASN A 205 -9.97 -23.96 -13.21
N VAL A 206 -9.45 -24.47 -12.08
CA VAL A 206 -9.26 -25.92 -11.86
C VAL A 206 -10.60 -26.65 -11.89
N LEU A 207 -11.62 -26.12 -11.22
CA LEU A 207 -12.97 -26.69 -11.22
C LEU A 207 -13.59 -26.70 -12.62
N ILE A 208 -13.45 -25.61 -13.38
CA ILE A 208 -13.92 -25.53 -14.77
C ILE A 208 -13.24 -26.62 -15.63
N SER A 209 -11.92 -26.78 -15.49
CA SER A 209 -11.18 -27.83 -16.21
C SER A 209 -11.66 -29.24 -15.82
N SER A 210 -11.88 -29.50 -14.53
CA SER A 210 -12.41 -30.77 -14.02
C SER A 210 -13.81 -31.07 -14.55
N ILE A 211 -14.69 -30.07 -14.57
CA ILE A 211 -16.05 -30.18 -15.12
C ILE A 211 -15.98 -30.52 -16.61
N ASN A 212 -15.21 -29.77 -17.39
CA ASN A 212 -15.05 -30.01 -18.83
C ASN A 212 -14.50 -31.42 -19.12
N GLY A 213 -13.50 -31.87 -18.36
CA GLY A 213 -12.96 -33.22 -18.47
C GLY A 213 -13.99 -34.30 -18.15
N LYS A 214 -14.78 -34.13 -17.07
CA LYS A 214 -15.87 -35.05 -16.70
C LYS A 214 -16.98 -35.06 -17.75
N GLU A 215 -17.36 -33.92 -18.29
CA GLU A 215 -18.34 -33.82 -19.37
C GLU A 215 -17.88 -34.54 -20.63
N GLN A 216 -16.62 -34.36 -21.04
CA GLN A 216 -16.05 -35.06 -22.19
C GLN A 216 -16.05 -36.57 -21.97
N ARG A 217 -15.67 -37.02 -20.76
CA ARG A 217 -15.73 -38.45 -20.40
C ARG A 217 -17.16 -38.99 -20.47
N LEU A 218 -18.15 -38.26 -19.95
CA LEU A 218 -19.56 -38.64 -20.03
C LEU A 218 -20.07 -38.71 -21.47
N LYS A 219 -19.75 -37.71 -22.31
CA LYS A 219 -20.08 -37.72 -23.74
C LYS A 219 -19.48 -38.95 -24.44
N SER A 220 -18.22 -39.28 -24.15
CA SER A 220 -17.56 -40.46 -24.71
C SER A 220 -18.20 -41.78 -24.24
N LEU A 221 -18.56 -41.88 -22.95
CA LEU A 221 -19.16 -43.08 -22.38
C LEU A 221 -20.56 -43.32 -22.93
N ARG A 222 -21.38 -42.27 -23.06
CA ARG A 222 -22.72 -42.34 -23.65
C ARG A 222 -22.66 -42.92 -25.07
N SER A 223 -21.71 -42.46 -25.89
CA SER A 223 -21.50 -42.99 -27.24
C SER A 223 -21.10 -44.47 -27.21
N LYS A 224 -20.13 -44.85 -26.37
CA LYS A 224 -19.69 -46.26 -26.23
C LYS A 224 -20.81 -47.18 -25.77
N ILE A 225 -21.62 -46.76 -24.79
CA ILE A 225 -22.78 -47.53 -24.32
C ILE A 225 -23.81 -47.69 -25.45
N SER A 226 -24.08 -46.63 -26.21
CA SER A 226 -24.99 -46.72 -27.35
C SER A 226 -24.50 -47.73 -28.41
N LEU A 227 -23.19 -47.76 -28.70
CA LEU A 227 -22.60 -48.74 -29.60
C LEU A 227 -22.73 -50.17 -29.06
N LEU A 228 -22.45 -50.36 -27.76
CA LEU A 228 -22.59 -51.65 -27.10
C LEU A 228 -24.04 -52.15 -27.13
N MET A 229 -25.02 -51.28 -26.86
CA MET A 229 -26.44 -51.62 -26.93
C MET A 229 -26.84 -52.08 -28.34
N THR A 230 -26.42 -51.36 -29.38
CA THR A 230 -26.68 -51.74 -30.77
C THR A 230 -26.03 -53.08 -31.13
N ALA A 231 -24.79 -53.31 -30.69
CA ALA A 231 -24.05 -54.55 -30.95
C ALA A 231 -24.64 -55.76 -30.19
N ALA A 232 -25.14 -55.56 -28.97
CA ALA A 232 -25.71 -56.62 -28.13
C ALA A 232 -27.15 -56.98 -28.52
N LYS A 233 -27.88 -56.09 -29.20
CA LYS A 233 -29.28 -56.27 -29.60
C LYS A 233 -29.59 -57.59 -30.36
N PRO A 234 -28.84 -58.00 -31.40
CA PRO A 234 -29.13 -59.27 -32.10
C PRO A 234 -28.93 -60.50 -31.22
N VAL A 235 -27.96 -60.46 -30.29
CA VAL A 235 -27.73 -61.54 -29.32
C VAL A 235 -28.86 -61.59 -28.30
N GLN A 236 -29.33 -60.44 -27.82
CA GLN A 236 -30.48 -60.35 -26.93
C GLN A 236 -31.75 -60.92 -27.59
N GLU A 237 -32.00 -60.57 -28.85
CA GLU A 237 -33.13 -61.09 -29.64
C GLU A 237 -33.03 -62.61 -29.86
N ALA A 238 -31.83 -63.12 -30.15
CA ALA A 238 -31.60 -64.56 -30.37
C ALA A 238 -31.72 -65.41 -29.10
N LEU A 239 -31.33 -64.88 -27.94
CA LEU A 239 -31.43 -65.57 -26.66
C LEU A 239 -32.84 -65.47 -26.04
N GLY A 240 -33.76 -64.72 -26.65
CA GLY A 240 -35.12 -64.53 -26.11
C GLY A 240 -35.13 -63.84 -24.74
N VAL A 241 -34.04 -63.19 -24.35
CA VAL A 241 -33.92 -62.43 -23.10
C VAL A 241 -34.68 -61.12 -23.30
N GLY A 242 -36.01 -61.20 -23.19
CA GLY A 242 -36.86 -60.02 -23.01
C GLY A 242 -36.38 -59.22 -21.80
N ASN A 243 -36.80 -57.95 -21.70
CA ASN A 243 -36.42 -57.05 -20.61
C ASN A 243 -36.83 -57.63 -19.25
N ALA A 244 -36.03 -58.56 -18.71
CA ALA A 244 -36.20 -59.19 -17.42
C ALA A 244 -35.80 -58.15 -16.38
N SER A 245 -36.76 -57.30 -16.07
CA SER A 245 -36.62 -56.30 -15.04
C SER A 245 -38.00 -56.12 -14.42
N ALA A 246 -38.53 -57.21 -13.88
CA ALA A 246 -39.67 -57.20 -12.98
C ALA A 246 -39.24 -56.84 -11.54
N SER A 247 -38.08 -56.20 -11.34
CA SER A 247 -37.72 -55.64 -10.04
C SER A 247 -38.54 -54.37 -9.80
N SER A 248 -39.10 -54.21 -8.60
CA SER A 248 -39.84 -53.00 -8.24
C SER A 248 -38.93 -51.76 -8.32
N ALA A 249 -39.49 -50.57 -8.52
CA ALA A 249 -38.71 -49.32 -8.54
C ALA A 249 -37.87 -49.14 -7.26
N GLU A 250 -38.36 -49.66 -6.13
CA GLU A 250 -37.67 -49.68 -4.84
C GLU A 250 -36.43 -50.58 -4.83
N GLN A 251 -36.45 -51.74 -5.50
CA GLN A 251 -35.27 -52.59 -5.61
C GLN A 251 -34.18 -51.95 -6.48
N ARG A 252 -34.56 -51.23 -7.54
CA ARG A 252 -33.60 -50.49 -8.39
C ARG A 252 -32.92 -49.35 -7.65
N SER A 253 -33.68 -48.58 -6.85
CA SER A 253 -33.10 -47.50 -6.06
C SER A 253 -32.13 -48.04 -5.00
N LEU A 254 -32.50 -49.11 -4.30
CA LEU A 254 -31.62 -49.78 -3.33
C LEU A 254 -30.38 -50.41 -3.99
N PHE A 255 -30.50 -50.99 -5.18
CA PHE A 255 -29.36 -51.55 -5.92
C PHE A 255 -28.30 -50.50 -6.26
N SER A 256 -28.72 -49.27 -6.62
CA SER A 256 -27.78 -48.17 -6.92
C SER A 256 -26.94 -47.72 -5.72
N LEU A 257 -27.38 -48.05 -4.51
CA LEU A 257 -26.75 -47.72 -3.24
C LEU A 257 -26.03 -48.94 -2.62
N LEU A 258 -26.08 -50.10 -3.28
CA LEU A 258 -25.50 -51.32 -2.78
C LEU A 258 -23.97 -51.32 -2.99
N PRO A 259 -23.16 -51.76 -2.00
CA PRO A 259 -21.73 -51.93 -2.17
C PRO A 259 -21.40 -52.85 -3.34
N HIS A 260 -20.26 -52.64 -3.99
CA HIS A 260 -19.89 -53.35 -5.21
C HIS A 260 -19.96 -54.88 -5.05
N ASP A 261 -19.38 -55.42 -3.98
CA ASP A 261 -19.35 -56.87 -3.72
C ASP A 261 -20.75 -57.47 -3.61
N LEU A 262 -21.65 -56.77 -2.91
CA LEU A 262 -23.05 -57.19 -2.76
C LEU A 262 -23.83 -57.03 -4.07
N SER A 263 -23.48 -56.05 -4.91
CA SER A 263 -24.10 -55.85 -6.23
C SER A 263 -23.80 -57.00 -7.19
N VAL A 264 -22.55 -57.49 -7.20
CA VAL A 264 -22.16 -58.66 -7.99
C VAL A 264 -22.91 -59.89 -7.51
N LEU A 265 -22.98 -60.10 -6.20
CA LEU A 265 -23.69 -61.24 -5.62
C LEU A 265 -25.20 -61.18 -5.90
N TYR A 266 -25.81 -60.00 -5.85
CA TYR A 266 -27.22 -59.81 -6.21
C TYR A 266 -27.47 -60.23 -7.67
N VAL A 267 -26.66 -59.74 -8.61
CA VAL A 267 -26.79 -60.09 -10.04
C VAL A 267 -26.62 -61.59 -10.27
N GLN A 268 -25.64 -62.22 -9.60
CA GLN A 268 -25.43 -63.67 -9.70
C GLN A 268 -26.61 -64.45 -9.09
N ALA A 269 -27.09 -64.05 -7.91
CA ALA A 269 -28.19 -64.73 -7.22
C ALA A 269 -29.52 -64.60 -8.00
N GLU A 270 -29.79 -63.44 -8.59
CA GLU A 270 -30.93 -63.23 -9.49
C GLU A 270 -30.82 -64.12 -10.74
N ALA A 271 -29.64 -64.20 -11.37
CA ALA A 271 -29.41 -65.08 -12.51
C ALA A 271 -29.64 -66.57 -12.15
N TYR A 272 -29.18 -67.01 -10.97
CA TYR A 272 -29.44 -68.36 -10.48
C TYR A 272 -30.93 -68.61 -10.21
N ARG A 273 -31.66 -67.64 -9.64
CA ARG A 273 -33.11 -67.74 -9.48
C ARG A 273 -33.80 -67.91 -10.84
N ASP A 274 -33.48 -67.07 -11.81
CA ASP A 274 -34.13 -67.08 -13.13
C ASP A 274 -33.88 -68.42 -13.85
N ILE A 275 -32.70 -69.03 -13.69
CA ILE A 275 -32.40 -70.37 -14.21
C ILE A 275 -33.23 -71.45 -13.51
N MET A 276 -33.35 -71.40 -12.17
CA MET A 276 -34.15 -72.36 -11.39
C MET A 276 -35.64 -72.29 -11.75
N GLU A 277 -36.17 -71.08 -11.92
CA GLU A 277 -37.56 -70.85 -12.30
C GLU A 277 -37.83 -71.30 -13.75
N GLY A 278 -36.90 -71.03 -14.68
CA GLY A 278 -36.99 -71.47 -16.07
C GLY A 278 -36.87 -72.99 -16.28
N ALA A 279 -36.07 -73.68 -15.47
CA ALA A 279 -35.92 -75.14 -15.52
C ALA A 279 -37.22 -75.88 -15.14
N TYR A 280 -38.07 -75.27 -14.30
CA TYR A 280 -39.38 -75.83 -13.93
C TYR A 280 -40.39 -75.83 -15.10
N VAL A 281 -40.21 -74.94 -16.09
CA VAL A 281 -41.14 -74.76 -17.20
C VAL A 281 -40.88 -75.74 -18.36
N TYR A 282 -39.63 -76.18 -18.57
CA TYR A 282 -39.24 -77.05 -19.70
C TYR A 282 -39.28 -78.55 -19.40
N CYS A 283 -39.33 -78.94 -18.13
CA CYS A 283 -39.32 -80.35 -17.69
C CYS A 283 -40.70 -80.78 -17.18
N GLN A 284 -41.69 -80.92 -18.07
CA GLN A 284 -42.95 -81.60 -17.76
C GLN A 284 -42.74 -83.12 -17.79
N THR A 285 -42.03 -83.67 -16.81
CA THR A 285 -42.07 -85.11 -16.50
C THR A 285 -42.73 -85.33 -15.14
N PRO A 286 -43.65 -86.29 -14.97
CA PRO A 286 -44.58 -86.31 -13.85
C PRO A 286 -44.00 -86.76 -12.49
N GLU A 287 -42.68 -86.99 -12.37
CA GLU A 287 -42.10 -87.71 -11.23
C GLU A 287 -40.98 -86.97 -10.47
N ARG A 288 -40.80 -85.66 -10.67
CA ARG A 288 -39.88 -84.88 -9.82
C ARG A 288 -40.35 -83.45 -9.60
N HIS A 289 -41.25 -83.27 -8.64
CA HIS A 289 -41.50 -81.94 -8.07
C HIS A 289 -40.31 -81.57 -7.18
N SER A 290 -39.41 -80.72 -7.67
CA SER A 290 -38.50 -80.00 -6.79
C SER A 290 -39.15 -78.68 -6.40
N ASP A 291 -39.85 -78.64 -5.27
CA ASP A 291 -40.37 -77.39 -4.65
C ASP A 291 -39.24 -76.49 -4.11
N THR A 292 -38.13 -76.40 -4.84
CA THR A 292 -37.02 -75.52 -4.51
C THR A 292 -37.32 -74.14 -5.09
N SER A 293 -37.64 -73.18 -4.21
CA SER A 293 -37.90 -71.78 -4.59
C SER A 293 -36.81 -70.87 -4.05
N MET A 294 -36.36 -69.90 -4.83
CA MET A 294 -35.34 -68.94 -4.41
C MET A 294 -35.87 -67.50 -4.57
N GLN A 295 -35.77 -66.70 -3.52
CA GLN A 295 -36.14 -65.29 -3.54
C GLN A 295 -34.93 -64.44 -3.15
N VAL A 296 -34.63 -63.43 -3.94
CA VAL A 296 -33.52 -62.50 -3.73
C VAL A 296 -34.10 -61.09 -3.58
N VAL A 297 -33.79 -60.43 -2.47
CA VAL A 297 -34.32 -59.09 -2.14
C VAL A 297 -33.25 -58.24 -1.46
N ILE A 298 -33.12 -56.99 -1.92
CA ILE A 298 -32.31 -55.97 -1.28
C ILE A 298 -33.15 -55.31 -0.18
N ARG A 299 -32.60 -55.22 1.04
CA ARG A 299 -33.27 -54.65 2.21
C ARG A 299 -32.35 -53.66 2.91
N GLY A 300 -32.93 -52.67 3.57
CA GLY A 300 -32.18 -51.67 4.33
C GLY A 300 -32.79 -50.28 4.22
N ASP A 301 -32.09 -49.31 4.78
CA ASP A 301 -32.47 -47.90 4.74
C ASP A 301 -31.65 -47.14 3.70
N ALA A 302 -32.34 -46.63 2.67
CA ALA A 302 -31.74 -45.85 1.59
C ALA A 302 -31.17 -44.51 2.07
N ASN A 303 -31.79 -43.87 3.06
CA ASN A 303 -31.37 -42.56 3.56
C ASN A 303 -30.08 -42.68 4.37
N GLU A 304 -29.98 -43.70 5.23
CA GLU A 304 -28.75 -43.98 5.98
C GLU A 304 -27.58 -44.37 5.06
N ALA A 305 -27.84 -45.16 4.01
CA ALA A 305 -26.81 -45.48 3.02
C ALA A 305 -26.32 -44.21 2.28
N LEU A 306 -27.23 -43.27 1.96
CA LEU A 306 -26.87 -42.01 1.32
C LEU A 306 -26.02 -41.12 2.25
N ARG A 307 -26.36 -41.08 3.55
CA ARG A 307 -25.58 -40.38 4.58
C ARG A 307 -24.18 -40.96 4.73
N LEU A 308 -24.08 -42.29 4.81
CA LEU A 308 -22.79 -42.98 4.88
C LEU A 308 -21.91 -42.66 3.66
N ARG A 309 -22.49 -42.69 2.45
CA ARG A 309 -21.79 -42.35 1.21
C ARG A 309 -21.30 -40.91 1.19
N ARG A 310 -22.10 -39.97 1.71
CA ARG A 310 -21.71 -38.56 1.82
C ARG A 310 -20.55 -38.40 2.80
N ARG A 311 -20.65 -39.00 3.98
CA ARG A 311 -19.60 -38.96 5.01
C ARG A 311 -18.27 -39.51 4.48
N GLN A 312 -18.29 -40.67 3.82
CA GLN A 312 -17.09 -41.25 3.22
C GLN A 312 -16.46 -40.38 2.13
N LYS A 313 -17.28 -39.59 1.43
CA LYS A 313 -16.78 -38.65 0.41
C LYS A 313 -16.14 -37.41 1.06
N GLU A 314 -16.77 -36.86 2.08
CA GLU A 314 -16.23 -35.73 2.86
C GLU A 314 -14.90 -36.13 3.53
N GLU A 315 -14.83 -37.29 4.18
CA GLU A 315 -13.60 -37.82 4.80
C GLU A 315 -12.46 -38.06 3.78
N ALA A 316 -12.79 -38.41 2.53
CA ALA A 316 -11.80 -38.59 1.47
C ALA A 316 -11.27 -37.24 0.95
N GLU A 317 -12.14 -36.23 0.83
CA GLU A 317 -11.77 -34.87 0.42
C GLU A 317 -10.95 -34.15 1.51
N GLU A 318 -11.22 -34.40 2.79
CA GLU A 318 -10.44 -33.87 3.92
C GLU A 318 -9.03 -34.49 4.03
N LYS A 319 -8.90 -35.79 3.76
CA LYS A 319 -7.60 -36.50 3.80
C LYS A 319 -6.65 -36.11 2.67
N GLU A 320 -7.15 -35.59 1.55
CA GLU A 320 -6.31 -35.07 0.46
C GLU A 320 -5.73 -33.67 0.74
N GLY A 321 -6.18 -32.98 1.80
CA GLY A 321 -5.76 -31.61 2.15
C GLY A 321 -4.92 -31.48 3.41
N SER A 322 -4.55 -32.58 4.06
CA SER A 322 -3.94 -32.58 5.41
C SER A 322 -2.66 -33.42 5.46
N ASP A 323 -1.69 -33.09 4.61
CA ASP A 323 -0.29 -33.46 4.83
C ASP A 323 0.42 -32.23 5.41
N ASP A 324 0.22 -31.95 6.71
CA ASP A 324 1.20 -31.22 7.52
C ASP A 324 0.86 -31.30 9.02
N ASP A 325 1.91 -31.66 9.76
CA ASP A 325 2.18 -31.51 11.19
C ASP A 325 1.95 -32.69 12.16
N ASP A 326 3.00 -32.86 12.95
CA ASP A 326 3.47 -34.03 13.69
C ASP A 326 3.23 -33.86 15.21
N GLY A 327 3.40 -34.97 15.93
CA GLY A 327 4.02 -35.01 17.26
C GLY A 327 3.59 -34.01 18.34
N SER A 328 2.72 -34.46 19.25
CA SER A 328 2.90 -34.10 20.66
C SER A 328 2.37 -35.20 21.57
N ASP A 329 3.32 -35.89 22.19
CA ASP A 329 3.13 -36.72 23.37
C ASP A 329 2.61 -35.89 24.53
N ASN A 330 1.58 -36.38 25.21
CA ASN A 330 1.60 -36.27 26.67
C ASN A 330 0.75 -37.34 27.35
N GLU A 331 1.33 -37.86 28.42
CA GLU A 331 0.86 -38.95 29.26
C GLU A 331 -0.36 -38.53 30.08
N GLY A 332 -1.44 -39.32 29.98
CA GLY A 332 -2.65 -39.17 30.80
C GLY A 332 -3.82 -40.04 30.36
N ARG A 333 -3.56 -41.12 29.62
CA ARG A 333 -4.48 -41.60 28.57
C ARG A 333 -5.17 -42.94 28.83
N HIS A 334 -5.01 -43.62 29.96
CA HIS A 334 -5.50 -45.01 30.04
C HIS A 334 -7.04 -45.17 30.04
N SER A 335 -7.81 -44.25 30.65
CA SER A 335 -9.29 -44.32 30.64
C SER A 335 -9.89 -43.79 29.33
N VAL A 336 -9.39 -42.67 28.81
CA VAL A 336 -9.89 -42.03 27.57
C VAL A 336 -9.49 -42.83 26.31
N VAL A 337 -8.36 -43.54 26.34
CA VAL A 337 -7.96 -44.44 25.24
C VAL A 337 -8.86 -45.66 25.15
N SER A 338 -9.33 -46.21 26.28
CA SER A 338 -10.28 -47.33 26.28
C SER A 338 -11.60 -46.93 25.62
N ASP A 339 -12.17 -45.79 26.01
CA ASP A 339 -13.44 -45.30 25.44
C ASP A 339 -13.30 -44.95 23.95
N ARG A 340 -12.15 -44.39 23.55
CA ARG A 340 -11.84 -44.07 22.14
C ARG A 340 -11.60 -45.34 21.30
N LEU A 341 -10.98 -46.37 21.87
CA LEU A 341 -10.83 -47.69 21.23
C LEU A 341 -12.19 -48.39 21.08
N GLU A 342 -13.08 -48.28 22.08
CA GLU A 342 -14.43 -48.81 21.99
C GLU A 342 -15.29 -48.07 20.96
N LEU A 343 -15.18 -46.74 20.89
CA LEU A 343 -15.85 -45.94 19.86
C LEU A 343 -15.35 -46.33 18.47
N ASN A 344 -14.03 -46.45 18.30
CA ASN A 344 -13.41 -46.88 17.05
C ASN A 344 -13.83 -48.31 16.68
N LYS A 345 -13.89 -49.24 17.64
CA LYS A 345 -14.38 -50.60 17.41
C LYS A 345 -15.83 -50.60 16.95
N LYS A 346 -16.69 -49.76 17.54
CA LYS A 346 -18.09 -49.60 17.12
C LYS A 346 -18.18 -49.02 15.71
N THR A 347 -17.35 -48.04 15.35
CA THR A 347 -17.33 -47.46 13.99
C THR A 347 -16.84 -48.46 12.94
N VAL A 348 -15.77 -49.20 13.24
CA VAL A 348 -15.18 -50.18 12.30
C VAL A 348 -16.08 -51.40 12.07
N THR A 349 -16.90 -51.76 13.06
CA THR A 349 -17.82 -52.92 12.97
C THR A 349 -19.24 -52.56 12.53
N GLN A 350 -19.52 -51.29 12.22
CA GLN A 350 -20.82 -50.88 11.71
C GLN A 350 -21.05 -51.44 10.30
N PRO A 351 -22.13 -52.23 10.10
CA PRO A 351 -22.49 -52.73 8.78
C PRO A 351 -23.10 -51.64 7.91
N HIS A 352 -22.95 -51.81 6.61
CA HIS A 352 -23.62 -51.01 5.61
C HIS A 352 -25.15 -51.06 5.83
N PRO A 353 -25.86 -49.92 5.79
CA PRO A 353 -27.30 -49.84 6.07
C PRO A 353 -28.19 -50.66 5.12
N ILE A 354 -27.68 -51.00 3.94
CA ILE A 354 -28.32 -51.87 2.95
C ILE A 354 -27.59 -53.21 2.89
N TYR A 355 -28.35 -54.29 2.90
CA TYR A 355 -27.89 -55.68 2.90
C TYR A 355 -28.72 -56.54 1.93
N LEU A 356 -28.15 -57.68 1.52
CA LEU A 356 -28.80 -58.63 0.63
C LEU A 356 -29.48 -59.74 1.43
N LYS A 357 -30.74 -60.04 1.11
CA LYS A 357 -31.48 -61.17 1.69
C LYS A 357 -31.79 -62.19 0.59
N ILE A 358 -31.38 -63.44 0.82
CA ILE A 358 -31.66 -64.57 -0.07
C ILE A 358 -32.42 -65.60 0.74
N ASP A 359 -33.66 -65.88 0.37
CA ASP A 359 -34.48 -66.91 0.99
C ASP A 359 -34.60 -68.10 0.01
N ILE A 360 -34.18 -69.29 0.45
CA ILE A 360 -34.22 -70.53 -0.34
C ILE A 360 -35.16 -71.50 0.37
N GLY A 361 -36.25 -71.90 -0.28
CA GLY A 361 -37.07 -73.03 0.11
C GLY A 361 -36.48 -74.32 -0.47
N CYS A 362 -36.33 -75.35 0.36
CA CYS A 362 -35.85 -76.68 -0.02
C CYS A 362 -36.99 -77.70 0.11
N GLN A 363 -36.78 -78.91 -0.44
CA GLN A 363 -37.63 -80.07 -0.18
C GLN A 363 -37.75 -80.33 1.34
N ASP A 364 -38.88 -80.88 1.78
CA ASP A 364 -39.22 -81.18 3.18
C ASP A 364 -39.57 -79.99 4.10
N ASP A 365 -40.09 -78.90 3.52
CA ASP A 365 -40.57 -77.70 4.24
C ASP A 365 -39.45 -76.97 5.02
N VAL A 366 -38.19 -77.21 4.63
CA VAL A 366 -37.00 -76.54 5.14
C VAL A 366 -36.74 -75.25 4.37
N LYS A 367 -36.62 -74.13 5.09
CA LYS A 367 -36.32 -72.81 4.53
C LYS A 367 -35.00 -72.29 5.07
N VAL A 368 -34.11 -71.84 4.18
CA VAL A 368 -32.83 -71.22 4.50
C VAL A 368 -32.89 -69.74 4.17
N ALA A 369 -32.80 -68.88 5.18
CA ALA A 369 -32.73 -67.44 5.02
C ALA A 369 -31.29 -66.96 5.24
N LEU A 370 -30.67 -66.40 4.20
CA LEU A 370 -29.34 -65.81 4.21
C LEU A 370 -29.46 -64.29 4.23
N LYS A 371 -28.73 -63.64 5.13
CA LYS A 371 -28.57 -62.17 5.19
C LYS A 371 -27.10 -61.84 5.04
N LEU A 372 -26.75 -61.15 3.96
CA LEU A 372 -25.38 -60.74 3.67
C LEU A 372 -25.21 -59.24 3.87
N TYR A 373 -24.29 -58.87 4.76
CA TYR A 373 -23.94 -57.50 5.13
C TYR A 373 -22.53 -57.20 4.64
N TYR A 374 -22.27 -55.93 4.36
CA TYR A 374 -20.92 -55.46 4.03
C TYR A 374 -20.42 -54.56 5.16
N LEU A 375 -19.17 -54.74 5.58
CA LEU A 375 -18.50 -53.88 6.56
C LEU A 375 -17.57 -52.92 5.79
N PRO A 376 -17.92 -51.62 5.64
CA PRO A 376 -17.19 -50.70 4.78
C PRO A 376 -15.74 -50.46 5.19
N GLU A 377 -15.49 -50.30 6.50
CA GLU A 377 -14.16 -50.03 7.05
C GLU A 377 -13.23 -51.24 6.93
N LEU A 378 -13.78 -52.46 7.02
CA LEU A 378 -13.02 -53.70 6.92
C LEU A 378 -12.96 -54.25 5.48
N ARG A 379 -13.82 -53.76 4.58
CA ARG A 379 -14.00 -54.26 3.22
C ARG A 379 -14.26 -55.77 3.16
N VAL A 380 -15.10 -56.26 4.07
CA VAL A 380 -15.48 -57.69 4.17
C VAL A 380 -16.98 -57.84 4.03
N THR A 381 -17.40 -58.85 3.28
CA THR A 381 -18.78 -59.32 3.23
C THR A 381 -19.01 -60.41 4.27
N CYS A 382 -20.01 -60.24 5.13
CA CYS A 382 -20.36 -61.18 6.19
C CYS A 382 -21.75 -61.77 5.94
N MET A 383 -21.94 -63.05 6.23
CA MET A 383 -23.22 -63.74 6.07
C MET A 383 -23.75 -64.21 7.43
N LYS A 384 -25.04 -64.00 7.67
CA LYS A 384 -25.82 -64.64 8.73
C LYS A 384 -26.86 -65.53 8.09
N TYR A 385 -26.95 -66.79 8.51
CA TYR A 385 -27.96 -67.72 8.01
C TYR A 385 -28.92 -68.13 9.12
N LYS A 386 -30.16 -68.45 8.74
CA LYS A 386 -31.17 -69.04 9.61
C LYS A 386 -31.87 -70.16 8.86
N VAL A 387 -31.88 -71.35 9.43
CA VAL A 387 -32.61 -72.50 8.88
C VAL A 387 -33.88 -72.69 9.71
N THR A 388 -35.02 -72.84 9.04
CA THR A 388 -36.33 -73.09 9.69
C THR A 388 -37.03 -74.24 8.97
N GLY A 389 -37.31 -75.33 9.69
CA GLY A 389 -37.96 -76.53 9.16
C GLY A 389 -37.72 -77.73 10.08
N LYS A 390 -38.38 -78.86 9.83
CA LYS A 390 -38.06 -80.12 10.51
C LYS A 390 -36.79 -80.68 9.89
N LEU A 391 -35.65 -80.50 10.54
CA LEU A 391 -34.44 -81.22 10.13
C LEU A 391 -34.72 -82.72 10.25
N PRO A 392 -34.38 -83.54 9.24
CA PRO A 392 -34.48 -84.98 9.36
C PRO A 392 -33.63 -85.41 10.54
N THR A 393 -34.29 -85.88 11.60
CA THR A 393 -33.62 -86.62 12.67
C THR A 393 -33.33 -87.99 12.10
N HIS A 394 -32.11 -88.19 11.61
CA HIS A 394 -31.59 -89.54 11.43
C HIS A 394 -31.50 -90.17 12.83
N GLY A 395 -32.51 -90.97 13.17
CA GLY A 395 -32.42 -92.01 14.19
C GLY A 395 -31.91 -93.29 13.57
#